data_AF-A0A8C0QTA2-F1
#
_entry.id   AF-A0A8C0QTA2-F1
#
_cell.length_a   1.000
_cell.length_b   1.000
_cell.length_c   1.000
_cell.angle_alpha   90.00
_cell.angle_beta   90.00
_cell.angle_gamma   90.00
#
_symmetry.space_group_name_H-M   'P 1'
#
loop_
_entity.id
_entity.type
_entity.pdbx_description
1 polymer ?
#
loop_
_entity_poly.entity_id
_entity_poly.type
_entity_poly.pdbx_seq_one_letter_code
_entity_poly.pdbx_strand_id
1 'polypeptide(L)'
;MLSVINRKGPLLEGIFRKSTCINSCRNLKEKLNSGDRVNCYSKSVHVVACVLKDFLENIEGSLLSSKLYEKWLGVLNEVTEKEKINAAQRLLTQLPKANVVLLRYLFGVLYNIEQQSSSNQMTAYDLSVCIAPSILCPPNTCSLELEDNFIKKASLVQFLIENCLKIFGEDITSLLGENSKSCHNNEKAAVTEKQTVESKPVRVIVISKRAQLQNATKSPCGPSTYMSTV
;
A
#
# COMPACT_ATOMS: atom_id res chain seq x y z
N MET A 1 -4.36 8.69 -3.30
CA MET A 1 -4.15 8.39 -1.86
C MET A 1 -2.72 8.70 -1.43
N LEU A 2 -1.70 8.05 -2.02
CA LEU A 2 -0.28 8.24 -1.63
C LEU A 2 0.17 9.71 -1.58
N SER A 3 -0.17 10.54 -2.57
CA SER A 3 0.17 11.98 -2.53
C SER A 3 -0.40 12.74 -1.31
N VAL A 4 -1.61 12.40 -0.86
CA VAL A 4 -2.22 13.01 0.34
C VAL A 4 -1.45 12.60 1.59
N ILE A 5 -1.09 11.32 1.68
CA ILE A 5 -0.32 10.77 2.80
C ILE A 5 1.10 11.34 2.79
N ASN A 6 1.76 11.45 1.63
CA ASN A 6 3.09 12.06 1.53
C ASN A 6 3.13 13.48 2.07
N ARG A 7 2.09 14.27 1.76
CA ARG A 7 2.03 15.68 2.12
C ARG A 7 1.65 15.92 3.59
N LYS A 8 0.77 15.10 4.16
CA LYS A 8 0.19 15.33 5.50
C LYS A 8 0.67 14.34 6.56
N GLY A 9 1.09 13.14 6.15
CA GLY A 9 1.53 12.05 7.02
C GLY A 9 2.74 12.39 7.88
N PRO A 10 3.80 13.04 7.36
CA PRO A 10 4.98 13.37 8.17
C PRO A 10 4.67 14.28 9.37
N LEU A 11 3.58 15.06 9.32
CA LEU A 11 3.14 15.97 10.38
C LEU A 11 2.03 15.37 11.26
N LEU A 12 1.62 14.13 11.00
CA LEU A 12 0.44 13.54 11.60
C LEU A 12 0.81 12.39 12.53
N GLU A 13 0.59 12.62 13.83
CA GLU A 13 0.89 11.65 14.87
C GLU A 13 0.18 10.31 14.65
N GLY A 14 0.95 9.22 14.69
CA GLY A 14 0.46 7.85 14.62
C GLY A 14 -0.19 7.50 13.28
N ILE A 15 0.23 8.12 12.18
CA ILE A 15 -0.20 7.72 10.82
C ILE A 15 0.04 6.21 10.61
N PHE A 16 -0.91 5.50 9.98
CA PHE A 16 -0.99 4.03 9.85
C PHE A 16 -1.23 3.22 11.14
N ARG A 17 -0.85 3.74 12.31
CA ARG A 17 -1.03 3.08 13.62
C ARG A 17 -2.40 3.35 14.25
N LYS A 18 -2.82 4.62 14.30
CA LYS A 18 -4.07 5.02 14.97
C LYS A 18 -5.28 4.44 14.23
N SER A 19 -6.14 3.76 14.99
CA SER A 19 -7.41 3.23 14.50
C SER A 19 -8.34 4.36 14.04
N THR A 20 -9.17 4.05 13.05
CA THR A 20 -10.18 4.98 12.55
C THR A 20 -11.55 4.34 12.55
N CYS A 21 -12.59 5.15 12.37
CA CYS A 21 -13.94 4.65 12.25
C CYS A 21 -14.05 3.70 11.03
N ILE A 22 -14.35 2.44 11.28
CA ILE A 22 -14.50 1.38 10.26
C ILE A 22 -15.51 1.82 9.18
N ASN A 23 -16.61 2.47 9.59
CA ASN A 23 -17.61 2.99 8.66
C ASN A 23 -17.05 4.08 7.73
N SER A 24 -16.12 4.91 8.21
CA SER A 24 -15.47 5.92 7.38
C SER A 24 -14.51 5.31 6.35
N CYS A 25 -13.74 4.29 6.75
CA CYS A 25 -12.90 3.55 5.79
C CYS A 25 -13.75 2.85 4.74
N ARG A 26 -14.79 2.13 5.17
CA ARG A 26 -15.73 1.43 4.28
C ARG A 26 -16.41 2.39 3.30
N ASN A 27 -16.95 3.51 3.77
CA ASN A 27 -17.60 4.48 2.89
C ASN A 27 -16.64 5.10 1.86
N LEU A 28 -15.40 5.39 2.27
CA LEU A 28 -14.38 5.89 1.34
C LEU A 28 -14.00 4.83 0.31
N LYS A 29 -13.80 3.57 0.73
CA LYS A 29 -13.52 2.44 -0.15
C LYS A 29 -14.64 2.22 -1.18
N GLU A 30 -15.89 2.19 -0.73
CA GLU A 30 -17.06 2.00 -1.60
C GLU A 30 -17.16 3.08 -2.67
N LYS A 31 -16.96 4.36 -2.31
CA LYS A 31 -16.93 5.48 -3.27
C LYS A 31 -15.79 5.39 -4.27
N LEU A 32 -14.61 4.96 -3.84
CA LEU A 32 -13.50 4.75 -4.76
C LEU A 32 -13.79 3.59 -5.73
N ASN A 33 -14.41 2.52 -5.23
CA ASN A 33 -14.75 1.33 -6.02
C ASN A 33 -15.92 1.56 -6.99
N SER A 34 -16.85 2.47 -6.69
CA SER A 34 -17.92 2.88 -7.62
C SER A 34 -17.40 3.74 -8.78
N GLY A 35 -16.14 4.21 -8.71
CA GLY A 35 -15.56 5.12 -9.68
C GLY A 35 -15.89 6.59 -9.42
N ASP A 36 -16.45 6.92 -8.24
CA ASP A 36 -16.74 8.31 -7.88
C ASP A 36 -15.47 9.14 -7.81
N ARG A 37 -15.58 10.41 -8.20
CA ARG A 37 -14.49 11.37 -8.03
C ARG A 37 -14.39 11.79 -6.57
N VAL A 38 -13.57 11.08 -5.80
CA VAL A 38 -13.33 11.42 -4.40
C VAL A 38 -12.13 12.34 -4.25
N ASN A 39 -12.36 13.55 -3.74
CA ASN A 39 -11.28 14.40 -3.27
C ASN A 39 -10.69 13.84 -1.97
N CYS A 40 -9.58 13.11 -2.07
CA CYS A 40 -8.90 12.54 -0.90
C CYS A 40 -8.29 13.60 0.03
N TYR A 41 -8.03 14.83 -0.45
CA TYR A 41 -7.44 15.89 0.39
C TYR A 41 -8.40 16.42 1.46
N SER A 42 -9.71 16.31 1.24
CA SER A 42 -10.75 16.73 2.20
C SER A 42 -11.14 15.62 3.17
N LYS A 43 -10.52 14.43 3.08
CA LYS A 43 -10.76 13.32 4.00
C LYS A 43 -9.72 13.31 5.12
N SER A 44 -10.07 12.69 6.25
CA SER A 44 -9.10 12.38 7.29
C SER A 44 -7.97 11.53 6.72
N VAL A 45 -6.73 11.91 7.00
CA VAL A 45 -5.54 11.22 6.48
C VAL A 45 -5.44 9.81 7.06
N HIS A 46 -5.84 9.61 8.32
CA HIS A 46 -5.91 8.26 8.90
C HIS A 46 -6.91 7.37 8.15
N VAL A 47 -8.05 7.92 7.68
CA VAL A 47 -9.03 7.18 6.88
C VAL A 47 -8.46 6.86 5.49
N VAL A 48 -7.74 7.80 4.86
CA VAL A 48 -7.04 7.55 3.58
C VAL A 48 -5.97 6.46 3.74
N ALA A 49 -5.22 6.48 4.85
CA ALA A 49 -4.22 5.46 5.17
C ALA A 49 -4.84 4.08 5.44
N CYS A 50 -5.97 4.03 6.15
CA CYS A 50 -6.76 2.83 6.37
C CYS A 50 -7.17 2.17 5.04
N VAL A 51 -7.74 2.96 4.12
CA VAL A 51 -8.14 2.46 2.79
C VAL A 51 -6.95 2.09 1.92
N LEU A 52 -5.82 2.78 2.06
CA LEU A 52 -4.58 2.37 1.38
C LEU A 52 -4.08 1.01 1.88
N LYS A 53 -4.06 0.77 3.20
CA LYS A 53 -3.66 -0.54 3.76
C LYS A 53 -4.57 -1.66 3.27
N ASP A 54 -5.88 -1.44 3.32
CA ASP A 54 -6.88 -2.38 2.79
C ASP A 54 -6.68 -2.64 1.29
N PHE A 55 -6.40 -1.61 0.48
CA PHE A 55 -6.09 -1.80 -0.94
C PHE A 55 -4.86 -2.69 -1.16
N LEU A 56 -3.79 -2.46 -0.40
CA LEU A 56 -2.54 -3.23 -0.50
C LEU A 56 -2.76 -4.70 -0.11
N GLU A 57 -3.48 -4.93 0.99
CA GLU A 57 -3.79 -6.26 1.52
C GLU A 57 -4.65 -7.09 0.55
N ASN A 58 -5.52 -6.44 -0.22
CA ASN A 58 -6.40 -7.10 -1.19
C ASN A 58 -5.74 -7.31 -2.57
N ILE A 59 -4.45 -7.01 -2.75
CA ILE A 59 -3.73 -7.34 -3.98
C ILE A 59 -3.56 -8.86 -4.06
N GLU A 60 -4.12 -9.48 -5.11
CA GLU A 60 -3.99 -10.91 -5.35
C GLU A 60 -2.51 -11.32 -5.41
N GLY A 61 -2.15 -12.31 -4.58
CA GLY A 61 -0.78 -12.78 -4.50
C GLY A 61 0.19 -11.81 -3.82
N SER A 62 -0.26 -10.80 -3.07
CA SER A 62 0.57 -9.84 -2.31
C SER A 62 1.39 -8.86 -3.16
N LEU A 63 1.59 -7.64 -2.66
CA LEU A 63 2.38 -6.63 -3.37
C LEU A 63 3.83 -7.08 -3.63
N LEU A 64 4.46 -7.69 -2.62
CA LEU A 64 5.81 -8.28 -2.74
C LEU A 64 5.83 -9.68 -3.37
N SER A 65 4.71 -10.15 -3.93
CA SER A 65 4.54 -11.49 -4.50
C SER A 65 4.73 -12.62 -3.48
N SER A 66 3.64 -13.32 -3.16
CA SER A 66 3.60 -14.48 -2.26
C SER A 66 4.49 -15.63 -2.74
N LYS A 67 4.73 -15.73 -4.05
CA LYS A 67 5.68 -16.69 -4.65
C LYS A 67 7.14 -16.42 -4.24
N LEU A 68 7.46 -15.20 -3.84
CA LEU A 68 8.80 -14.79 -3.38
C LEU A 68 8.87 -14.66 -1.86
N TYR A 69 7.82 -15.03 -1.12
CA TYR A 69 7.70 -14.82 0.32
C TYR A 69 8.91 -15.34 1.10
N GLU A 70 9.29 -16.60 0.92
CA GLU A 70 10.46 -17.17 1.61
C GLU A 70 11.78 -16.52 1.20
N LYS A 71 11.91 -16.11 -0.07
CA LYS A 71 13.11 -15.41 -0.54
C LYS A 71 13.22 -14.02 0.10
N TRP A 72 12.09 -13.32 0.26
CA TRP A 72 12.03 -12.05 0.95
C TRP A 72 12.47 -12.18 2.41
N LEU A 73 11.95 -13.17 3.14
CA LEU A 73 12.39 -13.41 4.52
C LEU A 73 13.87 -13.82 4.58
N GLY A 74 14.34 -14.56 3.55
CA GLY A 74 15.74 -14.96 3.39
C GLY A 74 16.72 -13.80 3.25
N VAL A 75 16.29 -12.60 2.82
CA VAL A 75 17.15 -11.41 2.75
C VAL A 75 17.78 -11.12 4.12
N LEU A 76 17.06 -11.35 5.22
CA LEU A 76 17.57 -11.05 6.56
C LEU A 76 18.73 -11.96 6.99
N ASN A 77 18.91 -13.11 6.32
CA ASN A 77 19.95 -14.09 6.61
C ASN A 77 21.32 -13.72 6.02
N GLU A 78 21.38 -12.74 5.10
CA GLU A 78 22.64 -12.27 4.55
C GLU A 78 23.49 -11.61 5.65
N VAL A 79 24.81 -11.74 5.55
CA VAL A 79 25.75 -11.34 6.62
C VAL A 79 25.91 -9.83 6.66
N THR A 80 26.12 -9.21 5.50
CA THR A 80 26.40 -7.77 5.40
C THR A 80 25.19 -6.98 4.91
N GLU A 81 25.08 -5.71 5.31
CA GLU A 81 24.04 -4.80 4.81
C GLU A 81 24.06 -4.71 3.27
N LYS A 82 25.26 -4.67 2.67
CA LYS A 82 25.43 -4.61 1.21
C LYS A 82 24.84 -5.85 0.52
N GLU A 83 25.03 -7.03 1.09
CA GLU A 83 24.43 -8.27 0.56
C GLU A 83 22.91 -8.25 0.69
N LYS A 84 22.37 -7.76 1.83
CA LYS A 84 20.92 -7.57 2.03
C LYS A 84 20.32 -6.64 0.98
N ILE A 85 20.96 -5.50 0.73
CA ILE A 85 20.54 -4.52 -0.30
C ILE A 85 20.55 -5.18 -1.68
N ASN A 86 21.64 -5.85 -2.04
CA ASN A 86 21.76 -6.53 -3.33
C ASN A 86 20.71 -7.64 -3.50
N ALA A 87 20.43 -8.41 -2.45
CA ALA A 87 19.40 -9.44 -2.45
C ALA A 87 18.00 -8.83 -2.64
N ALA A 88 17.67 -7.76 -1.92
CA ALA A 88 16.41 -7.02 -2.08
C ALA A 88 16.25 -6.48 -3.50
N GLN A 89 17.27 -5.83 -4.06
CA GLN A 89 17.26 -5.32 -5.43
C GLN A 89 17.04 -6.44 -6.47
N ARG A 90 17.68 -7.60 -6.31
CA ARG A 90 17.46 -8.78 -7.18
C ARG A 90 16.04 -9.34 -7.09
N LEU A 91 15.38 -9.22 -5.94
CA LEU A 91 13.99 -9.64 -5.80
C LEU A 91 13.04 -8.62 -6.45
N LEU A 92 13.34 -7.32 -6.35
CA LEU A 92 12.57 -6.28 -7.05
C LEU A 92 12.57 -6.49 -8.56
N THR A 93 13.67 -6.94 -9.17
CA THR A 93 13.70 -7.22 -10.63
C THR A 93 12.87 -8.42 -11.05
N GLN A 94 12.49 -9.29 -10.11
CA GLN A 94 11.60 -10.44 -10.36
C GLN A 94 10.12 -10.10 -10.21
N LEU A 95 9.79 -8.91 -9.70
CA LEU A 95 8.40 -8.48 -9.52
C LEU A 95 7.80 -7.93 -10.83
N PRO A 96 6.48 -8.01 -11.00
CA PRO A 96 5.80 -7.29 -12.08
C PRO A 96 6.09 -5.79 -12.01
N LYS A 97 6.26 -5.15 -13.18
CA LYS A 97 6.60 -3.71 -13.27
C LYS A 97 5.63 -2.82 -12.48
N ALA A 98 4.34 -3.12 -12.49
CA ALA A 98 3.33 -2.35 -11.75
C ALA A 98 3.57 -2.41 -10.23
N ASN A 99 3.93 -3.58 -9.70
CA ASN A 99 4.25 -3.77 -8.28
C ASN A 99 5.49 -2.96 -7.89
N VAL A 100 6.56 -3.02 -8.70
CA VAL A 100 7.78 -2.24 -8.45
C VAL A 100 7.48 -0.74 -8.42
N VAL A 101 6.70 -0.24 -9.39
CA VAL A 101 6.30 1.19 -9.40
C VAL A 101 5.53 1.55 -8.13
N LEU A 102 4.54 0.75 -7.73
CA LEU A 102 3.78 1.01 -6.51
C LEU A 102 4.66 0.95 -5.25
N LEU A 103 5.59 -0.01 -5.17
CA LEU A 103 6.55 -0.12 -4.07
C LEU A 103 7.43 1.12 -3.98
N ARG A 104 7.96 1.63 -5.11
CA ARG A 104 8.75 2.87 -5.11
C ARG A 104 7.96 4.05 -4.54
N TYR A 105 6.70 4.23 -4.96
CA TYR A 105 5.88 5.29 -4.39
C TYR A 105 5.57 5.06 -2.91
N LEU A 106 5.25 3.83 -2.50
CA LEU A 106 4.95 3.50 -1.12
C LEU A 106 6.15 3.74 -0.20
N PHE A 107 7.32 3.19 -0.53
CA PHE A 107 8.53 3.32 0.27
C PHE A 107 9.06 4.75 0.28
N GLY A 108 8.84 5.54 -0.78
CA GLY A 108 9.11 6.99 -0.75
C GLY A 108 8.25 7.73 0.27
N VAL A 109 6.96 7.40 0.37
CA VAL A 109 6.07 7.97 1.40
C VAL A 109 6.51 7.54 2.81
N LEU A 110 6.82 6.26 3.00
CA LEU A 110 7.22 5.73 4.30
C LEU A 110 8.54 6.36 4.77
N TYR A 111 9.51 6.49 3.87
CA TYR A 111 10.76 7.21 4.12
C TYR A 111 10.48 8.65 4.57
N ASN A 112 9.67 9.42 3.84
CA ASN A 112 9.35 10.80 4.22
C ASN A 112 8.65 10.93 5.58
N ILE A 113 7.83 9.94 5.98
CA ILE A 113 7.19 9.93 7.30
C ILE A 113 8.23 9.64 8.39
N GLU A 114 9.07 8.64 8.18
CA GLU A 114 10.08 8.20 9.14
C GLU A 114 11.11 9.30 9.46
N GLN A 115 11.47 10.12 8.46
CA GLN A 115 12.32 11.31 8.64
C GLN A 115 11.73 12.36 9.61
N GLN A 116 10.44 12.28 9.95
CA GLN A 116 9.75 13.15 10.92
C GLN A 116 9.27 12.38 12.16
N SER A 117 9.85 11.20 12.43
CA SER A 117 9.44 10.29 13.51
C SER A 117 9.44 10.93 14.90
N SER A 118 10.31 11.91 15.16
CA SER A 118 10.33 12.67 16.42
C SER A 118 9.04 13.47 16.67
N SER A 119 8.34 13.88 15.61
CA SER A 119 7.07 14.59 15.68
C SER A 119 5.88 13.64 15.55
N ASN A 120 5.87 12.79 14.53
CA ASN A 120 4.72 11.95 14.23
C ASN A 120 4.68 10.61 15.00
N GLN A 121 5.73 10.29 15.78
CA GLN A 121 5.83 9.08 16.60
C GLN A 121 5.76 7.77 15.80
N MET A 122 6.24 7.79 14.56
CA MET A 122 6.31 6.63 13.67
C MET A 122 7.75 6.43 13.16
N THR A 123 8.51 5.58 13.86
CA THR A 123 9.83 5.11 13.41
C THR A 123 9.71 4.14 12.23
N ALA A 124 10.83 3.78 11.59
CA ALA A 124 10.86 2.73 10.57
C ALA A 124 10.23 1.41 11.06
N TYR A 125 10.49 1.05 12.33
CA TYR A 125 9.89 -0.11 12.97
C TYR A 125 8.38 0.05 13.18
N ASP A 126 7.91 1.19 13.70
CA ASP A 126 6.46 1.40 13.90
C ASP A 126 5.69 1.31 12.58
N LEU A 127 6.25 1.88 11.50
CA LEU A 127 5.68 1.80 10.16
C LEU A 127 5.71 0.37 9.61
N SER A 128 6.81 -0.36 9.83
CA SER A 128 6.96 -1.72 9.32
C SER A 128 5.93 -2.67 9.93
N VAL A 129 5.69 -2.59 11.24
CA VAL A 129 4.65 -3.37 11.94
C VAL A 129 3.27 -3.11 11.33
N CYS A 130 2.97 -1.86 10.98
CA CYS A 130 1.67 -1.47 10.44
C CYS A 130 1.46 -1.87 8.97
N ILE A 131 2.54 -1.94 8.17
CA ILE A 131 2.47 -2.09 6.70
C ILE A 131 2.82 -3.51 6.26
N ALA A 132 3.72 -4.21 6.96
CA ALA A 132 4.19 -5.54 6.56
C ALA A 132 3.04 -6.56 6.31
N PRO A 133 1.99 -6.62 7.15
CA PRO A 133 0.87 -7.52 6.89
C PRO A 133 0.12 -7.21 5.58
N SER A 134 0.10 -5.95 5.15
CA SER A 134 -0.62 -5.54 3.94
C SER A 134 0.19 -5.71 2.65
N ILE A 135 1.51 -5.92 2.72
CA ILE A 135 2.37 -5.97 1.51
C ILE A 135 3.08 -7.31 1.31
N LEU A 136 3.16 -8.14 2.36
CA LEU A 136 3.82 -9.44 2.33
C LEU A 136 2.95 -10.51 3.00
N CYS A 137 2.33 -11.37 2.19
CA CYS A 137 1.53 -12.50 2.65
C CYS A 137 2.08 -13.82 2.08
N PRO A 138 2.02 -14.92 2.85
CA PRO A 138 2.37 -16.25 2.36
C PRO A 138 1.35 -16.72 1.32
N PRO A 139 1.74 -17.64 0.42
CA PRO A 139 0.89 -18.08 -0.68
C PRO A 139 -0.37 -18.84 -0.23
N ASN A 140 -0.34 -19.45 0.95
CA ASN A 140 -1.48 -20.16 1.55
C ASN A 140 -1.89 -19.41 2.82
N THR A 141 -2.98 -18.63 2.76
CA THR A 141 -3.55 -17.90 3.92
C THR A 141 -4.24 -18.82 4.94
N CYS A 142 -4.26 -20.13 4.68
CA CYS A 142 -4.84 -21.15 5.56
C CYS A 142 -3.75 -21.84 6.38
N SER A 143 -3.06 -21.12 7.26
CA SER A 143 -2.33 -21.73 8.38
C SER A 143 -1.91 -20.65 9.36
N LEU A 144 -1.84 -21.02 10.63
CA LEU A 144 -1.26 -20.23 11.72
C LEU A 144 0.10 -19.67 11.28
N GLU A 145 0.17 -18.38 10.93
CA GLU A 145 1.46 -17.71 10.78
C GLU A 145 2.14 -17.75 12.15
N LEU A 146 3.33 -18.38 12.21
CA LEU A 146 4.14 -18.38 13.43
C LEU A 146 4.48 -16.93 13.81
N GLU A 147 4.48 -16.62 15.11
CA GLU A 147 4.84 -15.28 15.62
C GLU A 147 6.18 -14.79 15.07
N ASP A 148 7.16 -15.70 14.96
CA ASP A 148 8.47 -15.43 14.36
C ASP A 148 8.40 -14.90 12.94
N ASN A 149 7.41 -15.33 12.15
CA ASN A 149 7.23 -14.85 10.78
C ASN A 149 6.70 -13.41 10.77
N PHE A 150 5.83 -13.03 11.70
CA PHE A 150 5.40 -11.62 11.84
C PHE A 150 6.58 -10.71 12.15
N ILE A 151 7.45 -11.12 13.08
CA ILE A 151 8.66 -10.37 13.44
C ILE A 151 9.58 -10.26 12.22
N LYS A 152 9.86 -11.37 11.51
CA LYS A 152 10.69 -11.34 10.30
C LYS A 152 10.11 -10.46 9.19
N LYS A 153 8.79 -10.49 8.97
CA LYS A 153 8.11 -9.62 8.00
C LYS A 153 8.30 -8.14 8.37
N ALA A 154 8.08 -7.78 9.63
CA ALA A 154 8.28 -6.42 10.11
C ALA A 154 9.75 -5.99 10.00
N SER A 155 10.70 -6.83 10.41
CA SER A 155 12.14 -6.54 10.29
C SER A 155 12.60 -6.36 8.85
N LEU A 156 12.08 -7.17 7.92
CA LEU A 156 12.35 -6.98 6.50
C LEU A 156 11.83 -5.63 6.01
N VAL A 157 10.58 -5.30 6.31
CA VAL A 157 9.99 -4.03 5.86
C VAL A 157 10.68 -2.83 6.50
N GLN A 158 11.09 -2.93 7.78
CA GLN A 158 11.92 -1.92 8.44
C GLN A 158 13.22 -1.72 7.69
N PHE A 159 13.95 -2.79 7.39
CA PHE A 159 15.19 -2.74 6.63
C PHE A 159 15.02 -2.06 5.27
N LEU A 160 13.91 -2.35 4.57
CA LEU A 160 13.57 -1.72 3.29
C LEU A 160 13.28 -0.20 3.43
N ILE A 161 12.69 0.24 4.55
CA ILE A 161 12.46 1.66 4.85
C ILE A 161 13.80 2.36 5.13
N GLU A 162 14.62 1.81 6.02
CA GLU A 162 15.90 2.38 6.43
C GLU A 162 16.91 2.47 5.28
N ASN A 163 16.85 1.53 4.34
CA ASN A 163 17.72 1.48 3.15
C ASN A 163 17.01 1.92 1.86
N CYS A 164 15.92 2.66 1.98
CA CYS A 164 15.03 3.03 0.87
C CYS A 164 15.79 3.64 -0.32
N LEU A 165 16.64 4.65 -0.08
CA LEU A 165 17.39 5.33 -1.15
C LEU A 165 18.36 4.39 -1.88
N LYS A 166 19.06 3.51 -1.14
CA LYS A 166 20.00 2.55 -1.72
C LYS A 166 19.28 1.47 -2.53
N ILE A 167 18.11 1.02 -2.07
CA ILE A 167 17.36 -0.08 -2.69
C ILE A 167 16.56 0.40 -3.91
N PHE A 168 15.88 1.54 -3.81
CA PHE A 168 14.93 2.03 -4.82
C PHE A 168 15.42 3.22 -5.66
N GLY A 169 16.61 3.74 -5.35
CA GLY A 169 17.21 4.92 -5.97
C GLY A 169 16.93 6.22 -5.22
N GLU A 170 17.85 7.17 -5.32
CA GLU A 170 17.74 8.49 -4.65
C GLU A 170 16.61 9.36 -5.19
N ASP A 171 16.18 9.12 -6.43
CA ASP A 171 15.09 9.86 -7.08
C ASP A 171 13.71 9.60 -6.42
N ILE A 172 13.60 8.59 -5.56
CA ILE A 172 12.37 8.19 -4.87
C ILE A 172 11.75 9.33 -4.03
N THR A 173 12.58 10.21 -3.46
CA THR A 173 12.13 11.36 -2.64
C THR A 173 11.38 12.40 -3.48
N SER A 174 11.73 12.52 -4.76
CA SER A 174 11.14 13.47 -5.69
C SER A 174 9.83 12.99 -6.36
N LEU A 175 9.52 11.68 -6.27
CA LEU A 175 8.43 11.05 -7.02
C LEU A 175 7.04 11.62 -6.74
N LEU A 176 6.79 12.11 -5.53
CA LEU A 176 5.49 12.64 -5.11
C LEU A 176 5.48 14.17 -5.00
N GLY A 177 6.54 14.82 -5.49
CA GLY A 177 6.71 16.25 -5.60
C GLY A 177 6.99 16.93 -4.26
N GLU A 178 8.15 17.56 -4.15
CA GLU A 178 8.29 18.75 -3.34
C GLU A 178 7.60 19.90 -4.07
N ASN A 179 6.51 20.43 -3.53
CA ASN A 179 6.19 21.84 -3.77
C ASN A 179 7.12 22.67 -2.88
N SER A 180 8.43 22.63 -3.16
CA SER A 180 9.38 23.61 -2.65
C SER A 180 9.08 24.94 -3.34
N LYS A 181 8.11 25.68 -2.81
CA LYS A 181 8.20 27.15 -2.85
C LYS A 181 9.03 27.58 -1.64
N SER A 182 10.34 27.40 -1.76
CA SER A 182 11.27 28.26 -1.02
C SER A 182 11.33 29.58 -1.81
N CYS A 183 10.57 30.58 -1.37
CA CYS A 183 10.71 31.93 -1.86
C CYS A 183 11.79 32.62 -1.02
N HIS A 184 13.03 32.66 -1.52
CA HIS A 184 13.90 33.80 -1.20
C HIS A 184 13.51 34.94 -2.14
N ASN A 185 13.11 36.05 -1.53
CA ASN A 185 12.71 37.28 -2.19
C ASN A 185 13.79 37.77 -3.14
N ASN A 186 13.38 38.19 -4.34
CA ASN A 186 13.87 39.41 -4.97
C ASN A 186 12.76 39.95 -5.87
N GLU A 187 12.25 41.13 -5.52
CA GLU A 187 11.36 41.93 -6.35
C GLU A 187 12.00 42.23 -7.71
N LYS A 188 11.26 41.97 -8.78
CA LYS A 188 10.94 43.01 -9.77
C LYS A 188 9.73 42.61 -10.62
N ALA A 189 8.88 43.61 -10.82
CA ALA A 189 7.57 43.53 -11.41
C ALA A 189 7.58 43.16 -12.90
N ALA A 190 6.59 42.36 -13.32
CA ALA A 190 5.87 42.53 -14.57
C ALA A 190 4.55 41.75 -14.53
N VAL A 191 3.47 42.47 -14.80
CA VAL A 191 2.11 41.97 -15.03
C VAL A 191 2.09 41.09 -16.27
N THR A 192 1.31 40.00 -16.29
CA THR A 192 0.39 39.58 -17.38
C THR A 192 -0.26 38.21 -17.08
N GLU A 193 -1.60 38.26 -17.06
CA GLU A 193 -2.64 37.28 -17.42
C GLU A 193 -2.60 35.79 -17.01
N LYS A 194 -3.77 35.35 -16.51
CA LYS A 194 -4.14 33.96 -16.20
C LYS A 194 -4.53 33.22 -17.48
N GLN A 195 -4.09 31.97 -17.62
CA GLN A 195 -4.86 30.95 -18.33
C GLN A 195 -4.82 29.61 -17.59
N THR A 196 -6.01 29.16 -17.22
CA THR A 196 -6.33 27.88 -16.58
C THR A 196 -6.16 26.75 -17.60
N VAL A 197 -5.29 25.77 -17.34
CA VAL A 197 -5.22 24.55 -18.14
C VAL A 197 -5.87 23.39 -17.36
N GLU A 198 -7.00 22.98 -17.89
CA GLU A 198 -7.85 21.86 -17.48
C GLU A 198 -7.14 20.52 -17.71
N SER A 199 -6.91 19.74 -16.65
CA SER A 199 -6.31 18.41 -16.75
C SER A 199 -7.40 17.33 -16.81
N LYS A 200 -7.42 16.60 -17.94
CA LYS A 200 -8.32 15.46 -18.19
C LYS A 200 -7.98 14.28 -17.26
N PRO A 201 -8.97 13.45 -16.86
CA PRO A 201 -8.75 12.37 -15.91
C PRO A 201 -8.23 11.11 -16.61
N VAL A 202 -7.27 10.44 -15.98
CA VAL A 202 -6.81 9.09 -16.34
C VAL A 202 -7.80 8.07 -15.80
N ARG A 203 -8.32 7.18 -16.65
CA ARG A 203 -9.19 6.04 -16.28
C ARG A 203 -8.33 4.85 -15.84
N VAL A 204 -8.64 4.28 -14.68
CA VAL A 204 -8.10 2.98 -14.26
C VAL A 204 -9.14 1.91 -14.61
N ILE A 205 -8.83 1.04 -15.55
CA ILE A 205 -9.66 -0.11 -15.92
C ILE A 205 -9.22 -1.29 -15.05
N VAL A 206 -10.05 -1.69 -14.10
CA VAL A 206 -9.91 -2.99 -13.43
C VAL A 206 -10.65 -4.03 -14.26
N ILE A 207 -9.90 -4.96 -14.87
CA ILE A 207 -10.48 -6.11 -15.57
C ILE A 207 -10.90 -7.11 -14.51
N SER A 208 -12.14 -6.99 -14.02
CA SER A 208 -12.79 -8.07 -13.27
C SER A 208 -13.30 -9.11 -14.27
N LYS A 209 -12.65 -10.27 -14.30
CA LYS A 209 -13.10 -11.43 -15.07
C LYS A 209 -14.30 -12.05 -14.33
N ARG A 210 -15.52 -11.81 -14.81
CA ARG A 210 -16.72 -12.56 -14.39
C ARG A 210 -16.63 -13.97 -14.97
N ALA A 211 -16.55 -14.98 -14.11
CA ALA A 211 -16.88 -16.35 -14.50
C ALA A 211 -18.41 -16.48 -14.52
N GLN A 212 -18.97 -16.77 -15.69
CA GLN A 212 -20.34 -17.25 -15.85
C GLN A 212 -20.31 -18.78 -15.78
N LEU A 213 -21.21 -19.36 -14.99
CA LEU A 213 -21.76 -20.69 -15.24
C LEU A 213 -23.27 -20.59 -15.01
N GLN A 214 -24.03 -20.56 -16.11
CA GLN A 214 -25.47 -20.86 -16.11
C GLN A 214 -25.69 -22.23 -16.75
N ASN A 215 -26.40 -23.05 -15.98
CA ASN A 215 -27.52 -23.92 -16.35
C ASN A 215 -27.33 -25.07 -17.35
N ALA A 216 -27.80 -26.26 -16.94
CA ALA A 216 -28.96 -26.99 -17.52
C ALA A 216 -28.92 -28.48 -17.12
N THR A 217 -29.90 -28.99 -16.35
CA THR A 217 -30.93 -30.00 -16.74
C THR A 217 -30.79 -31.22 -15.80
N LYS A 218 -31.80 -31.94 -15.28
CA LYS A 218 -33.22 -32.20 -15.59
C LYS A 218 -33.87 -32.86 -14.34
N SER A 219 -34.98 -32.29 -13.83
CA SER A 219 -36.32 -32.86 -13.51
C SER A 219 -36.52 -34.27 -12.83
N PRO A 220 -37.75 -34.71 -12.45
CA PRO A 220 -38.17 -34.82 -11.04
C PRO A 220 -38.64 -36.25 -10.65
N CYS A 221 -38.76 -36.55 -9.35
CA CYS A 221 -39.68 -37.59 -8.88
C CYS A 221 -40.01 -37.39 -7.40
N GLY A 222 -41.30 -37.50 -7.06
CA GLY A 222 -41.87 -37.20 -5.75
C GLY A 222 -41.81 -38.36 -4.74
N PRO A 223 -42.81 -38.50 -3.87
CA PRO A 223 -42.61 -38.37 -2.42
C PRO A 223 -42.81 -39.69 -1.65
N SER A 224 -42.22 -39.83 -0.45
CA SER A 224 -42.81 -40.63 0.65
C SER A 224 -42.08 -40.46 2.00
N THR A 225 -42.81 -39.87 2.94
CA THR A 225 -43.13 -40.31 4.32
C THR A 225 -42.18 -41.11 5.24
N TYR A 226 -42.23 -40.71 6.52
CA TYR A 226 -42.16 -41.47 7.79
C TYR A 226 -40.80 -41.91 8.38
N MET A 227 -40.36 -41.31 9.51
CA MET A 227 -40.43 -41.87 10.89
C MET A 227 -39.46 -41.18 11.88
N SER A 228 -39.86 -41.27 13.15
CA SER A 228 -39.36 -40.64 14.38
C SER A 228 -38.03 -41.17 14.97
N THR A 229 -37.65 -40.55 16.10
CA THR A 229 -36.72 -40.95 17.21
C THR A 229 -35.25 -40.64 16.93
N VAL A 230 -34.48 -39.97 17.80
CA VAL A 230 -34.36 -40.04 19.27
C VAL A 230 -34.19 -38.66 19.90
#